data_AF-A0A1M5BMK8-F1
#
_entry.id   AF-A0A1M5BMK8-F1
#
_cell.length_a   1.000
_cell.length_b   1.000
_cell.length_c   1.000
_cell.angle_alpha   90.00
_cell.angle_beta   90.00
_cell.angle_gamma   90.00
#
_symmetry.space_group_name_H-M   'P 1'
#
loop_
_entity.id
_entity.type
_entity.pdbx_description
1 polymer ?
#
loop_
_entity_poly.entity_id
_entity_poly.type
_entity_poly.pdbx_seq_one_letter_code
_entity_poly.pdbx_strand_id
1 'polypeptide(L)' 'MTRKAKDESSKDAINCFAYRNRRCLVLTTKDCSKCPFYKTREQFKEDRTKALDRLNTLDKEYKSYIMEKYYSYKGMK' A
#
# COMPACT_ATOMS: atom_id res chain seq x y z
N MET A 1 -5.81 -7.05 40.95
CA MET A 1 -5.40 -5.70 40.51
C MET A 1 -4.86 -5.83 39.10
N THR A 2 -5.48 -5.15 38.14
CA THR A 2 -5.26 -5.33 36.70
C THR A 2 -3.92 -4.76 36.23
N ARG A 3 -3.20 -5.60 35.47
CA ARG A 3 -2.33 -5.36 34.29
C ARG A 3 -1.57 -4.03 34.24
N LYS A 4 -0.27 -4.10 33.94
CA LYS A 4 0.27 -3.75 32.60
C LYS A 4 1.66 -4.35 32.41
N ALA A 5 1.75 -5.26 31.44
CA ALA A 5 3.01 -5.62 30.81
C ALA A 5 3.60 -4.35 30.19
N LYS A 6 4.86 -4.07 30.55
CA LYS A 6 5.62 -2.90 30.14
C LYS A 6 6.08 -3.20 28.71
N ASP A 7 5.32 -2.72 27.74
CA ASP A 7 5.66 -2.80 26.33
C ASP A 7 6.97 -2.02 26.09
N GLU A 8 8.06 -2.75 25.95
CA GLU A 8 9.30 -2.30 25.31
C GLU A 8 9.02 -2.04 23.82
N SER A 9 8.35 -0.93 23.52
CA SER A 9 8.07 -0.48 22.15
C SER A 9 8.29 1.02 22.02
N SER A 10 9.48 1.48 22.42
CA SER A 10 9.81 2.92 22.44
C SER A 10 10.93 3.32 21.48
N LYS A 11 11.45 2.44 20.64
CA LYS A 11 12.52 2.80 19.68
C LYS A 11 12.10 2.82 18.20
N ASP A 12 11.00 2.19 17.83
CA ASP A 12 10.54 2.17 16.42
C ASP A 12 9.35 3.09 16.11
N ALA A 13 8.76 3.73 17.13
CA ALA A 13 7.60 4.59 16.95
C ALA A 13 7.87 5.84 16.08
N ILE A 14 9.14 6.25 15.94
CA ILE A 14 9.54 7.42 15.15
C ILE A 14 9.54 7.11 13.63
N ASN A 15 9.67 5.84 13.23
CA ASN A 15 9.74 5.42 11.82
C ASN A 15 8.40 4.91 11.28
N CYS A 16 7.28 5.52 11.68
CA CYS A 16 5.96 5.18 11.17
C CYS A 16 5.44 6.22 10.17
N PHE A 17 5.16 5.82 8.92
CA PHE A 17 4.64 6.72 7.88
C PHE A 17 3.25 7.31 8.22
N ALA A 18 2.50 6.66 9.11
CA ALA A 18 1.20 7.14 9.60
C ALA A 18 1.28 7.66 11.05
N TYR A 19 2.44 8.16 11.50
CA TYR A 19 2.56 8.75 12.83
C TYR A 19 1.79 10.07 12.93
N ARG A 20 0.75 10.11 13.76
CA ARG A 20 -0.06 11.30 14.05
C ARG A 20 -0.53 11.29 15.50
N ASN A 21 -0.68 12.45 16.13
CA ASN A 21 -1.14 12.59 17.52
C ASN A 21 -0.35 11.72 18.52
N ARG A 22 0.98 11.71 18.41
CA ARG A 22 1.89 10.93 19.27
C ARG A 22 1.70 9.40 19.22
N ARG A 23 1.13 8.87 18.12
CA ARG A 23 0.99 7.42 17.89
C ARG A 23 1.07 7.06 16.41
N CYS A 24 1.46 5.83 16.11
CA CYS A 24 1.38 5.26 14.76
C CYS A 24 -0.06 4.83 14.46
N LEU A 25 -0.66 5.35 13.40
CA LEU A 25 -2.04 5.01 12.99
C LEU A 25 -2.11 3.88 11.95
N VAL A 26 -0.98 3.24 11.63
CA VAL A 26 -1.00 2.06 10.75
C VAL A 26 -1.83 0.97 11.43
N LEU A 27 -2.68 0.30 10.65
CA LEU A 27 -3.41 -0.88 11.11
C LEU A 27 -2.39 -1.95 11.54
N THR A 28 -2.30 -2.19 12.84
CA THR A 28 -1.40 -3.21 13.43
C THR A 28 -1.99 -4.62 13.34
N THR A 29 -3.30 -4.73 13.13
CA THR A 29 -4.02 -5.99 12.96
C THR A 29 -4.49 -6.14 11.52
N LYS A 30 -4.27 -7.33 10.96
CA LYS A 30 -4.89 -7.74 9.69
C LYS A 30 -6.34 -8.13 9.97
N ASP A 31 -7.21 -7.14 10.09
CA ASP A 31 -8.65 -7.36 10.13
C ASP A 31 -9.23 -7.16 8.72
N CYS A 32 -9.50 -8.26 8.03
CA CYS A 32 -10.09 -8.26 6.68
C CYS A 32 -11.59 -8.58 6.67
N SER A 33 -12.27 -8.56 7.83
CA SER A 33 -13.70 -8.90 7.92
C SER A 33 -14.61 -7.95 7.13
N LYS A 34 -14.20 -6.68 6.99
CA LYS A 34 -14.85 -5.65 6.16
C LYS A 34 -13.82 -4.79 5.44
N CYS A 35 -12.80 -5.41 4.83
CA CYS A 35 -11.77 -4.63 4.13
C CYS A 35 -12.39 -3.97 2.88
N PRO A 36 -12.52 -2.63 2.82
CA PRO A 36 -12.99 -1.96 1.60
C PRO A 36 -11.98 -2.11 0.45
N PHE A 37 -10.76 -2.52 0.77
CA PHE A 37 -9.69 -2.82 -0.18
C PHE A 37 -9.68 -4.28 -0.66
N TYR A 38 -10.48 -5.16 -0.04
CA TYR A 38 -10.57 -6.55 -0.47
C TYR A 38 -11.34 -6.60 -1.79
N LYS A 39 -10.77 -7.32 -2.77
CA LYS A 39 -11.38 -7.55 -4.07
C LYS A 39 -11.46 -9.05 -4.30
N THR A 40 -12.54 -9.51 -4.91
CA THR A 40 -12.60 -10.87 -5.44
C THR A 40 -11.58 -11.01 -6.57
N ARG A 41 -11.27 -12.26 -6.95
CA ARG A 41 -10.34 -12.52 -8.06
C ARG A 41 -10.85 -11.94 -9.37
N GLU A 42 -12.16 -11.94 -9.56
CA GLU A 42 -12.87 -11.40 -10.72
C GLU A 42 -12.76 -9.88 -10.74
N GLN A 43 -13.10 -9.20 -9.63
CA GLN A 43 -12.95 -7.75 -9.49
C GLN A 43 -11.51 -7.29 -9.72
N PHE A 44 -10.53 -8.03 -9.18
CA PHE A 44 -9.12 -7.74 -9.41
C PHE A 44 -8.75 -7.81 -10.89
N LYS A 45 -9.24 -8.84 -11.62
CA LYS A 45 -8.98 -8.98 -13.05
C LYS A 45 -9.62 -7.84 -13.85
N GLU A 46 -10.89 -7.52 -13.57
CA GLU A 46 -11.60 -6.42 -14.24
C GLU A 46 -10.90 -5.07 -14.03
N ASP A 47 -10.54 -4.76 -12.78
CA ASP A 47 -9.86 -3.51 -12.47
C ASP A 47 -8.48 -3.44 -13.12
N ARG A 48 -7.78 -4.58 -13.21
CA ARG A 48 -6.50 -4.67 -13.92
C ARG A 48 -6.68 -4.42 -15.42
N THR A 49 -7.72 -4.99 -16.05
CA THR A 49 -8.04 -4.73 -17.45
C THR A 49 -8.35 -3.26 -17.68
N LYS A 50 -9.22 -2.65 -16.87
CA LYS A 50 -9.56 -1.21 -16.96
C LYS A 50 -8.32 -0.33 -16.80
N ALA A 51 -7.43 -0.66 -15.88
CA ALA A 51 -6.18 0.07 -15.69
C ALA A 51 -5.28 -0.04 -16.93
N LEU A 52 -5.15 -1.22 -17.53
CA LEU A 52 -4.37 -1.43 -18.76
C LEU A 52 -4.98 -0.68 -19.95
N ASP A 53 -6.30 -0.71 -20.11
CA ASP A 53 -6.99 0.05 -21.15
C ASP A 53 -6.71 1.54 -21.01
N ARG A 54 -6.82 2.08 -19.80
CA ARG A 54 -6.48 3.49 -19.54
C ARG A 54 -5.03 3.79 -19.86
N LEU A 55 -4.08 2.94 -19.44
CA LEU A 55 -2.67 3.10 -19.76
C LEU A 55 -2.45 3.09 -21.27
N ASN A 56 -3.15 2.23 -22.02
CA ASN A 56 -3.05 2.15 -23.47
C ASN A 56 -3.57 3.41 -24.18
N THR A 57 -4.51 4.16 -23.59
CA THR A 57 -4.96 5.45 -24.14
C THR A 57 -3.96 6.60 -23.98
N LEU A 58 -2.93 6.45 -23.14
CA LEU A 58 -1.93 7.50 -22.94
C LEU A 58 -0.97 7.59 -24.13
N ASP A 59 -0.43 8.79 -24.36
CA ASP A 59 0.62 9.02 -25.34
C ASP A 59 1.93 8.34 -24.92
N LYS A 60 2.85 8.23 -25.88
CA LYS A 60 4.11 7.50 -25.68
C LYS A 60 5.00 8.15 -24.63
N GLU A 61 4.99 9.48 -24.51
CA GLU A 61 5.82 10.20 -23.53
C GLU A 61 5.32 9.94 -22.11
N TYR A 62 4.00 10.06 -21.88
CA TYR A 62 3.40 9.72 -20.59
C TYR A 62 3.59 8.26 -20.21
N LYS A 63 3.43 7.31 -21.16
CA LYS A 63 3.72 5.89 -20.91
C LYS A 63 5.17 5.69 -20.49
N SER A 64 6.11 6.34 -21.17
CA SER A 64 7.55 6.25 -20.87
C SER A 64 7.87 6.82 -19.49
N TYR A 65 7.29 7.98 -19.14
CA TYR A 65 7.42 8.58 -17.82
C TYR A 65 6.88 7.66 -16.70
N ILE A 66 5.72 7.03 -16.90
CA ILE A 66 5.15 6.08 -15.94
C ILE A 66 6.05 4.85 -15.78
N MET A 67 6.55 4.30 -16.90
CA MET A 67 7.50 3.19 -16.87
C MET A 67 8.77 3.56 -16.11
N GLU A 68 9.34 4.72 -16.36
CA GLU A 68 10.54 5.18 -15.66
C GLU A 68 10.28 5.35 -14.16
N LYS A 69 9.19 6.02 -13.80
CA LYS A 69 8.88 6.38 -12.41
C LYS A 69 8.51 5.19 -11.52
N TYR A 70 7.81 4.20 -12.07
CA TYR A 70 7.24 3.10 -11.29
C TYR A 70 7.84 1.73 -11.60
N TYR A 71 8.43 1.54 -12.78
CA TYR A 71 8.93 0.24 -13.24
C TYR A 71 10.44 0.23 -13.54
N SER A 72 11.08 1.38 -13.74
CA SER A 72 12.54 1.41 -13.78
C SER A 72 13.08 1.28 -12.34
N TYR A 73 14.06 0.38 -12.17
CA TYR A 73 14.76 0.04 -10.92
C TYR A 73 14.22 -1.06 -9.96
N LYS A 74 13.40 -2.01 -10.40
CA LYS A 74 13.35 -3.34 -9.72
C LYS A 74 13.33 -4.50 -10.70
N GLY A 75 14.51 -5.08 -10.96
CA GLY A 75 14.61 -6.51 -11.32
C GLY A 75 15.20 -6.90 -12.67
N MET A 76 16.26 -6.24 -13.16
CA MET A 76 17.19 -6.87 -14.12
C MET A 76 18.59 -6.92 -13.50
N LYS A 77 18.81 -7.94 -12.68
CA LYS A 77 20.11 -8.58 -12.43
C LYS A 77 19.86 -10.05 -12.16
#